data_AF-A0A6A6LWE6-F1
#
_entry.id   AF-A0A6A6LWE6-F1
#
_cell.length_a   1.000
_cell.length_b   1.000
_cell.length_c   1.000
_cell.angle_alpha   90.00
_cell.angle_beta   90.00
_cell.angle_gamma   90.00
#
_symmetry.space_group_name_H-M   'P 1'
#
loop_
_entity.id
_entity.type
_entity.pdbx_description
1 polymer ?
#
loop_
_entity_poly.entity_id
_entity_poly.type
_entity_poly.pdbx_seq_one_letter_code
_entity_poly.pdbx_strand_id
1 'polypeptide(L)'
;MLGGGVVTEARKEPTCTGTPPRTITVGGSMHWNFGFNYTDWAFKENPFYVYDTLVFKYDPPSEKNIHPHSVYLFPDMWSWINCNLTQGVKIANETQGTGKGSGFVLKKWKPYYFACVQAMATIAVSVDEVLRAATS
;
A
#
# COMPACT_ATOMS: atom_id res chain seq x y z
N MET A 1 39.77 -20.47 50.43
CA MET A 1 39.35 -21.26 49.25
C MET A 1 37.93 -21.71 49.55
N LEU A 2 36.85 -21.29 48.89
CA LEU A 2 36.60 -21.22 47.46
C LEU A 2 35.56 -20.12 47.18
N GLY A 3 35.80 -19.32 46.14
CA GLY A 3 34.86 -18.31 45.65
C GLY A 3 33.75 -18.96 44.83
N GLY A 4 32.51 -18.55 45.07
CA GLY A 4 31.35 -18.88 44.24
C GLY A 4 31.20 -17.83 43.14
N GLY A 5 31.44 -18.23 41.89
CA GLY A 5 31.28 -17.39 40.71
C GLY A 5 29.80 -17.11 40.42
N VAL A 6 29.48 -15.85 40.17
CA VAL A 6 28.21 -15.42 39.58
C VAL A 6 28.22 -15.85 38.12
N VAL A 7 27.32 -16.76 37.75
CA VAL A 7 27.03 -17.04 36.34
C VAL A 7 26.38 -15.81 35.73
N THR A 8 27.15 -15.07 34.93
CA THR A 8 26.60 -14.01 34.07
C THR A 8 25.88 -14.68 32.91
N GLU A 9 24.57 -14.88 33.03
CA GLU A 9 23.74 -15.06 31.84
C GLU A 9 23.86 -13.78 31.01
N ALA A 10 24.52 -13.88 29.87
CA ALA A 10 24.53 -12.83 28.86
C ALA A 10 23.07 -12.55 28.49
N ARG A 11 22.60 -11.32 28.74
CA ARG A 11 21.30 -10.86 28.25
C ARG A 11 21.32 -11.06 26.73
N LYS A 12 20.53 -12.01 26.25
CA LYS A 12 20.27 -12.15 24.82
C LYS A 12 19.50 -10.90 24.42
N GLU A 13 20.19 -9.95 23.80
CA GLU A 13 19.59 -8.76 23.22
C GLU A 13 18.39 -9.19 22.38
N PRO A 14 17.19 -8.60 22.57
CA PRO A 14 16.04 -8.91 21.74
C PRO A 14 16.39 -8.50 20.32
N THR A 15 16.62 -9.49 19.45
CA THR A 15 16.78 -9.23 18.02
C THR A 15 15.45 -8.71 17.51
N CYS A 16 15.36 -7.42 17.21
CA CYS A 16 14.23 -6.82 16.51
C CYS A 16 14.15 -7.41 15.09
N THR A 17 13.53 -8.58 14.94
CA THR A 17 13.17 -9.12 13.63
C THR A 17 11.96 -8.33 13.14
N GLY A 18 12.21 -7.26 12.39
CA GLY A 18 11.14 -6.54 11.69
C GLY A 18 10.38 -7.49 10.77
N THR A 19 9.05 -7.42 10.76
CA THR A 19 8.24 -8.21 9.81
C THR A 19 8.61 -7.82 8.37
N PRO A 20 8.73 -8.80 7.44
CA PRO A 20 9.05 -8.50 6.05
C PRO A 20 7.98 -7.63 5.37
N PRO A 21 8.34 -6.85 4.34
CA PRO A 21 7.37 -6.08 3.56
C PRO A 21 6.26 -6.95 2.96
N ARG A 22 5.03 -6.44 2.97
CA ARG A 22 3.84 -7.12 2.45
C ARG A 22 3.59 -6.75 0.99
N THR A 23 2.97 -7.68 0.27
CA THR A 23 2.32 -7.39 -1.02
C THR A 23 0.81 -7.37 -0.79
N ILE A 24 0.17 -6.23 -1.02
CA ILE A 24 -1.21 -5.96 -0.66
C ILE A 24 -2.00 -5.68 -1.93
N THR A 25 -3.01 -6.50 -2.24
CA THR A 25 -3.90 -6.25 -3.39
C THR A 25 -4.92 -5.19 -3.00
N VAL A 26 -4.89 -4.05 -3.70
CA VAL A 26 -5.80 -2.92 -3.41
C VAL A 26 -7.25 -3.33 -3.65
N GLY A 27 -8.11 -3.14 -2.66
CA GLY A 27 -9.52 -3.56 -2.69
C GLY A 27 -9.75 -5.05 -2.42
N GLY A 28 -8.71 -5.83 -2.08
CA GLY A 28 -8.85 -7.26 -1.77
C GLY A 28 -9.43 -8.04 -2.95
N SER A 29 -10.52 -8.77 -2.72
CA SER A 29 -11.24 -9.54 -3.75
C SER A 29 -11.99 -8.67 -4.77
N MET A 30 -12.32 -7.43 -4.40
CA MET A 30 -13.00 -6.48 -5.30
C MET A 30 -12.03 -5.77 -6.25
N HIS A 31 -10.72 -5.89 -5.98
CA HIS A 31 -9.64 -5.31 -6.78
C HIS A 31 -9.79 -3.78 -6.96
N TRP A 32 -9.18 -3.21 -8.00
CA TRP A 32 -9.31 -1.79 -8.36
C TRP A 32 -10.50 -1.61 -9.30
N ASN A 33 -11.65 -1.18 -8.76
CA ASN A 33 -12.93 -1.16 -9.42
C ASN A 33 -13.78 0.03 -8.94
N PHE A 34 -14.74 0.44 -9.75
CA PHE A 34 -15.62 1.58 -9.45
C PHE A 34 -16.67 1.24 -8.40
N GLY A 35 -17.10 2.25 -7.63
CA GLY A 35 -18.17 2.11 -6.65
C GLY A 35 -17.79 1.30 -5.39
N PHE A 36 -16.52 0.96 -5.22
CA PHE A 36 -16.03 0.27 -4.02
C PHE A 36 -15.54 1.28 -2.96
N ASN A 37 -15.85 1.01 -1.69
CA ASN A 37 -15.45 1.87 -0.58
C ASN A 37 -14.00 1.58 -0.17
N TYR A 38 -13.06 2.22 -0.84
CA TYR A 38 -11.63 2.11 -0.54
C TYR A 38 -11.22 2.71 0.80
N THR A 39 -11.98 3.66 1.34
CA THR A 39 -11.70 4.25 2.65
C THR A 39 -11.92 3.22 3.76
N ASP A 40 -13.06 2.52 3.73
CA ASP A 40 -13.35 1.42 4.65
C ASP A 40 -12.37 0.27 4.49
N TRP A 41 -12.02 -0.09 3.24
CA TRP A 41 -11.00 -1.10 2.97
C TRP A 41 -9.63 -0.71 3.54
N ALA A 42 -9.16 0.51 3.27
CA ALA A 42 -7.85 0.98 3.74
C ALA A 42 -7.78 1.03 5.27
N PHE A 43 -8.89 1.42 5.92
CA PHE A 43 -9.00 1.41 7.36
C PHE A 43 -8.94 0.00 7.95
N LYS A 44 -9.44 -1.02 7.26
CA LYS A 44 -9.37 -2.42 7.71
C LYS A 44 -8.03 -3.09 7.41
N GLU A 45 -7.35 -2.68 6.34
CA GLU A 45 -6.05 -3.22 5.92
C GLU A 45 -4.87 -2.59 6.67
N ASN A 46 -5.11 -1.50 7.41
CA ASN A 46 -4.11 -0.79 8.18
C ASN A 46 -3.44 -1.70 9.23
N PRO A 47 -2.22 -1.37 9.68
CA PRO A 47 -1.31 -0.33 9.17
C PRO A 47 -0.53 -0.70 7.89
N PHE A 48 -0.22 0.31 7.08
CA PHE A 48 0.68 0.23 5.91
C PHE A 48 2.09 0.67 6.31
N TYR A 49 3.11 -0.05 5.86
CA TYR A 49 4.50 0.25 6.24
C TYR A 49 5.36 0.63 5.05
N VAL A 50 6.49 1.28 5.35
CA VAL A 50 7.53 1.54 4.35
C VAL A 50 7.97 0.20 3.75
N TYR A 51 8.10 0.19 2.43
CA TYR A 51 8.39 -0.96 1.55
C TYR A 51 7.26 -1.95 1.30
N ASP A 52 6.09 -1.80 1.94
CA ASP A 52 4.89 -2.52 1.48
C ASP A 52 4.62 -2.18 0.00
N THR A 53 4.16 -3.17 -0.75
CA THR A 53 3.82 -3.04 -2.18
C THR A 53 2.31 -3.10 -2.34
N LEU A 54 1.73 -2.03 -2.87
CA LEU A 54 0.33 -2.01 -3.31
C LEU A 54 0.23 -2.57 -4.72
N VAL A 55 -0.63 -3.56 -4.94
CA VAL A 55 -0.86 -4.18 -6.24
C VAL A 55 -2.25 -3.80 -6.72
N PHE A 56 -2.30 -3.06 -7.82
CA PHE A 56 -3.52 -2.67 -8.49
C PHE A 56 -3.87 -3.71 -9.57
N LYS A 57 -5.00 -4.40 -9.39
CA LYS A 57 -5.54 -5.35 -10.36
C LYS A 57 -6.83 -4.83 -10.95
N TYR A 58 -6.98 -4.93 -12.27
CA TYR A 58 -8.18 -4.52 -12.99
C TYR A 58 -8.18 -5.12 -14.40
N ASP A 59 -9.39 -5.27 -14.95
CA ASP A 59 -9.60 -5.82 -16.27
C ASP A 59 -9.16 -4.83 -17.36
N PRO A 60 -8.66 -5.33 -18.52
CA PRO A 60 -8.28 -4.47 -19.63
C PRO A 60 -9.53 -3.87 -20.29
N PRO A 61 -9.36 -2.84 -21.15
CA PRO A 61 -10.43 -2.34 -21.99
C PRO A 61 -11.05 -3.47 -22.82
N SER A 62 -12.37 -3.54 -22.86
CA SER A 62 -13.13 -4.48 -23.70
C SER A 62 -14.49 -3.89 -24.06
N GLU A 63 -15.22 -4.51 -24.99
CA GLU A 63 -16.60 -4.11 -25.31
C GLU A 63 -17.53 -4.09 -24.07
N LYS A 64 -17.22 -4.92 -23.07
CA LYS A 64 -17.95 -4.99 -21.79
C LYS A 64 -17.36 -4.08 -20.71
N ASN A 65 -16.17 -3.54 -20.91
CA ASN A 65 -15.47 -2.63 -20.00
C ASN A 65 -15.16 -1.30 -20.71
N ILE A 66 -16.21 -0.51 -20.90
CA ILE A 66 -16.21 0.76 -21.64
C ILE A 66 -15.49 1.88 -20.86
N HIS A 67 -15.24 1.67 -19.56
CA HIS A 67 -14.56 2.62 -18.68
C HIS A 67 -13.25 2.01 -18.16
N PRO A 68 -12.18 2.01 -18.96
CA PRO A 68 -10.96 1.34 -18.57
C PRO A 68 -10.31 1.99 -17.35
N HIS A 69 -9.80 1.14 -16.46
CA HIS A 69 -9.14 1.60 -15.25
C HIS A 69 -7.71 2.03 -15.51
N SER A 70 -7.24 3.00 -14.76
CA SER A 70 -5.83 3.37 -14.70
C SER A 70 -5.51 3.77 -13.27
N VAL A 71 -4.23 3.98 -12.97
CA VAL A 71 -3.79 4.42 -11.65
C VAL A 71 -2.93 5.67 -11.79
N TYR A 72 -3.42 6.75 -11.19
CA TYR A 72 -2.68 8.00 -11.03
C TYR A 72 -2.22 8.14 -9.58
N LEU A 73 -0.98 8.58 -9.39
CA LEU A 73 -0.44 9.00 -8.10
C LEU A 73 -0.43 10.53 -8.05
N PHE A 74 -1.01 11.09 -7.00
CA PHE A 74 -1.04 12.55 -6.77
C PHE A 74 0.06 12.98 -5.80
N PRO A 75 0.60 14.22 -5.97
CA PRO A 75 1.64 14.74 -5.11
C PRO A 75 1.14 15.04 -3.69
N ASP A 76 -0.12 15.43 -3.56
CA ASP A 76 -0.73 15.89 -2.31
C ASP A 76 -2.25 15.66 -2.27
N MET A 77 -2.84 15.89 -1.09
CA MET A 77 -4.28 15.72 -0.86
C MET A 77 -5.14 16.68 -1.69
N TRP A 78 -4.67 17.90 -1.93
CA TRP A 78 -5.47 18.95 -2.58
C TRP A 78 -5.64 18.66 -4.07
N SER A 79 -4.56 18.30 -4.76
CA SER A 79 -4.58 17.84 -6.14
C SER A 79 -5.42 16.58 -6.30
N TRP A 80 -5.40 15.66 -5.33
CA TRP A 80 -6.23 14.46 -5.30
C TRP A 80 -7.73 14.75 -5.13
N ILE A 81 -8.13 15.57 -4.15
CA ILE A 81 -9.54 15.96 -3.92
C ILE A 81 -10.12 16.65 -5.15
N ASN A 82 -9.34 17.50 -5.82
CA ASN A 82 -9.77 18.20 -7.02
C ASN A 82 -9.65 17.37 -8.31
N CYS A 83 -9.21 16.11 -8.21
CA CYS A 83 -8.90 15.25 -9.36
C CYS A 83 -8.05 15.96 -10.43
N ASN A 84 -7.05 16.74 -10.01
CA ASN A 84 -6.21 17.50 -10.93
C ASN A 84 -5.18 16.60 -11.61
N LEU A 85 -5.59 15.90 -12.67
CA LEU A 85 -4.75 14.96 -13.41
C LEU A 85 -3.52 15.60 -14.04
N THR A 86 -3.47 16.92 -14.20
CA THR A 86 -2.25 17.61 -14.68
C THR A 86 -1.11 17.56 -13.66
N GLN A 87 -1.43 17.40 -12.38
CA GLN A 87 -0.46 17.23 -11.30
C GLN A 87 -0.27 15.76 -10.93
N GLY A 88 -1.21 14.89 -11.29
CA GLY A 88 -1.10 13.44 -11.08
C GLY A 88 -0.18 12.79 -12.11
N VAL A 89 0.56 11.77 -11.68
CA VAL A 89 1.39 10.95 -12.57
C VAL A 89 0.69 9.62 -12.82
N LYS A 90 0.40 9.28 -14.08
CA LYS A 90 -0.11 7.94 -14.46
C LYS A 90 0.98 6.90 -14.19
N ILE A 91 0.80 6.07 -13.17
CA ILE A 91 1.74 5.00 -12.77
C ILE A 91 1.35 3.63 -13.30
N ALA A 92 0.11 3.46 -13.76
CA ALA A 92 -0.35 2.28 -14.46
C ALA A 92 -1.40 2.64 -15.51
N ASN A 93 -1.24 2.12 -16.72
CA ASN A 93 -2.16 2.25 -17.84
C ASN A 93 -3.22 1.14 -17.83
N GLU A 94 -4.10 1.17 -18.82
CA GLU A 94 -5.32 0.38 -18.89
C GLU A 94 -5.09 -1.13 -19.03
N THR A 95 -3.91 -1.56 -19.46
CA THR A 95 -3.58 -2.98 -19.63
C THR A 95 -2.66 -3.51 -18.54
N GLN A 96 -1.99 -2.62 -17.80
CA GLN A 96 -1.02 -2.98 -16.75
C GLN A 96 -1.63 -3.54 -15.47
N GLY A 97 -2.95 -3.42 -15.28
CA GLY A 97 -3.67 -4.04 -14.16
C GLY A 97 -3.96 -5.53 -14.32
N THR A 98 -3.69 -6.09 -15.50
CA THR A 98 -4.02 -7.49 -15.81
C THR A 98 -3.05 -8.49 -15.20
N GLY A 99 -3.48 -9.75 -15.06
CA GLY A 99 -2.65 -10.86 -14.58
C GLY A 99 -2.13 -10.62 -13.16
N LYS A 100 -0.82 -10.36 -13.02
CA LYS A 100 -0.21 -10.09 -11.71
C LYS A 100 -0.59 -8.71 -11.14
N GLY A 101 -1.09 -7.79 -11.97
CA GLY A 101 -1.38 -6.41 -11.60
C GLY A 101 -0.17 -5.50 -11.63
N SER A 102 -0.41 -4.20 -11.45
CA SER A 102 0.64 -3.17 -11.40
C SER A 102 1.02 -2.88 -9.95
N GLY A 103 2.31 -3.02 -9.63
CA GLY A 103 2.84 -2.84 -8.28
C GLY A 103 3.38 -1.43 -8.02
N PHE A 104 3.10 -0.89 -6.84
CA PHE A 104 3.66 0.37 -6.36
C PHE A 104 4.23 0.19 -4.95
N VAL A 105 5.52 0.47 -4.78
CA VAL A 105 6.23 0.33 -3.49
C VAL A 105 6.12 1.63 -2.67
N LEU A 106 5.71 1.52 -1.41
CA LEU A 106 5.60 2.63 -0.47
C LEU A 106 6.97 3.00 0.09
N LYS A 107 7.74 3.82 -0.63
CA LYS A 107 9.16 4.07 -0.32
C LYS A 107 9.45 5.09 0.79
N LYS A 108 8.43 5.78 1.29
CA LYS A 108 8.59 6.91 2.23
C LYS A 108 7.47 6.90 3.26
N TRP A 109 7.80 7.33 4.48
CA TRP A 109 6.83 7.65 5.53
C TRP A 109 6.09 8.94 5.17
N LYS A 110 4.97 8.78 4.44
CA LYS A 110 4.06 9.86 4.06
C LYS A 110 2.73 9.26 3.59
N PRO A 111 1.65 10.05 3.50
CA PRO A 111 0.47 9.61 2.78
C PRO A 111 0.71 9.49 1.26
N TYR A 112 0.05 8.52 0.63
CA TYR A 112 -0.01 8.36 -0.82
C TYR A 112 -1.47 8.42 -1.28
N TYR A 113 -1.69 9.13 -2.38
CA TYR A 113 -3.01 9.43 -2.91
C TYR A 113 -3.14 8.86 -4.32
N PHE A 114 -4.03 7.91 -4.51
CA PHE A 114 -4.26 7.25 -5.80
C PHE A 114 -5.68 7.48 -6.29
N ALA A 115 -5.84 7.63 -7.60
CA ALA A 115 -7.15 7.69 -8.24
C ALA A 115 -7.13 7.13 -9.67
N CYS A 116 -8.30 6.83 -10.20
CA CYS A 116 -8.52 6.60 -11.63
C CYS A 116 -8.87 7.92 -12.35
N VAL A 117 -8.69 7.99 -13.67
CA VAL A 117 -8.97 9.18 -14.52
C VAL A 117 -10.39 9.72 -14.33
N GLN A 118 -11.36 8.83 -14.11
CA GLN A 118 -12.76 9.20 -13.88
C GLN A 118 -13.10 9.44 -12.41
N ALA A 119 -12.13 9.43 -11.49
CA ALA A 119 -12.28 9.59 -10.04
C ALA A 119 -13.31 8.66 -9.34
N MET A 120 -13.87 7.68 -10.04
CA MET A 120 -14.85 6.74 -9.48
C MET A 120 -14.19 5.62 -8.63
N ALA A 121 -12.85 5.60 -8.60
CA ALA A 121 -12.04 4.78 -7.69
C ALA A 121 -10.91 5.67 -7.16
N THR A 122 -10.87 5.85 -5.84
CA THR A 122 -9.91 6.72 -5.15
C THR A 122 -9.50 6.09 -3.84
N ILE A 123 -8.22 6.21 -3.48
CA ILE A 123 -7.73 5.77 -2.18
C ILE A 123 -6.61 6.67 -1.66
N ALA A 124 -6.65 6.99 -0.37
CA ALA A 124 -5.55 7.56 0.37
C ALA A 124 -5.04 6.53 1.39
N VAL A 125 -3.74 6.27 1.41
CA VAL A 125 -3.10 5.41 2.41
C VAL A 125 -2.08 6.22 3.21
N SER A 126 -2.16 6.14 4.53
CA SER A 126 -1.14 6.67 5.44
C SER A 126 -0.14 5.57 5.75
N VAL A 127 1.14 5.86 5.53
CA VAL A 127 2.23 4.92 5.81
C VAL A 127 2.79 5.23 7.19
N ASP A 128 3.02 4.20 8.00
CA ASP A 128 3.64 4.29 9.31
C ASP A 128 5.14 3.96 9.24
N GLU A 129 5.94 4.64 10.08
CA GLU A 129 7.40 4.43 10.19
C GLU A 129 7.74 3.32 11.19
N VAL A 130 6.81 2.96 12.07
CA VAL A 130 7.06 1.99 13.15
C VAL A 130 7.44 0.65 12.52
N LEU A 131 8.70 0.24 12.64
CA LEU A 131 9.10 -1.13 12.33
C LEU A 131 8.20 -2.06 13.13
N ARG A 132 7.45 -2.94 12.44
CA ARG A 132 6.57 -3.93 13.08
C ARG A 132 7.37 -4.67 14.16
N ALA A 133 7.07 -4.42 15.43
CA ALA A 133 7.49 -5.30 16.51
C ALA A 133 6.68 -6.59 16.35
N ALA A 134 7.35 -7.71 16.11
CA ALA A 134 6.71 -9.01 16.17
C ALA A 134 6.19 -9.21 17.60
N THR A 135 4.88 -9.24 17.78
CA THR A 135 4.30 -9.77 19.02
C THR A 135 4.61 -11.27 19.05
N SER A 136 5.53 -11.63 19.94
CA SER A 136 5.91 -12.99 20.31
C SER A 136 4.73 -13.79 20.86
#